data_AF-X0YP67-F1
#
_entry.id   AF-X0YP67-F1
#
_cell.length_a   1.000
_cell.length_b   1.000
_cell.length_c   1.000
_cell.angle_alpha   90.00
_cell.angle_beta   90.00
_cell.angle_gamma   90.00
#
_symmetry.space_group_name_H-M   'P 1'
#
loop_
_entity.id
_entity.type
_entity.pdbx_description
1 polymer ?
#
loop_
_entity_poly.entity_id
_entity_poly.type
_entity_poly.pdbx_seq_one_letter_code
_entity_poly.pdbx_strand_id
1 'polypeptide(L)'
;AGIRPSAVSRAVAVRSGLGAWVRHVGVKYLTGAYSRDRELGADELGARLADAAGYGRDGAVSLLQRLDRLRAEGMAEALGLGQYFASHPPTGERIRQVKKAPPV
;
A
#
# COMPACT_ATOMS: atom_id res chain seq x y z
N ALA A 1 33.88 -26.38 -16.51
CA ALA A 1 33.06 -26.60 -15.31
C ALA A 1 31.90 -25.60 -15.33
N GLY A 2 30.66 -26.07 -15.53
CA GLY A 2 29.47 -25.20 -15.57
C GLY A 2 28.98 -24.90 -14.16
N ILE A 3 28.82 -23.61 -13.83
CA ILE A 3 28.25 -23.17 -12.56
C ILE A 3 26.78 -23.59 -12.55
N ARG A 4 26.43 -24.62 -11.77
CA ARG A 4 25.02 -24.96 -11.50
C ARG A 4 24.49 -23.92 -10.51
N PRO A 5 23.51 -23.08 -10.88
CA PRO A 5 22.92 -22.16 -9.91
C PRO A 5 22.25 -23.01 -8.82
N SER A 6 22.72 -22.82 -7.59
CA SER A 6 22.14 -23.44 -6.39
C SER A 6 20.66 -23.06 -6.28
N ALA A 7 19.83 -23.96 -5.77
CA ALA A 7 18.38 -23.74 -5.64
C ALA A 7 18.03 -22.43 -4.88
N VAL A 8 18.93 -21.98 -4.01
CA VAL A 8 18.86 -20.70 -3.28
C VAL A 8 18.80 -19.49 -4.23
N SER A 9 19.55 -19.50 -5.33
CA SER A 9 19.60 -18.40 -6.30
C SER A 9 18.27 -18.22 -7.04
N ARG A 10 17.55 -19.33 -7.31
CA ARG A 10 16.23 -19.29 -7.97
C ARG A 10 15.14 -18.75 -7.05
N ALA A 11 15.15 -19.11 -5.78
CA ALA A 11 14.17 -18.61 -4.81
C ALA A 11 14.28 -17.09 -4.58
N VAL A 12 15.51 -16.56 -4.53
CA VAL A 12 15.76 -15.11 -4.41
C VAL A 12 15.27 -14.36 -5.66
N ALA A 13 15.53 -14.90 -6.86
CA ALA A 13 15.09 -14.30 -8.13
C ALA A 13 13.55 -14.28 -8.29
N VAL A 14 12.84 -15.32 -7.83
CA VAL A 14 11.38 -15.35 -7.87
C VAL A 14 10.77 -14.34 -6.89
N ARG A 15 11.34 -14.23 -5.68
CA ARG A 15 10.88 -13.29 -4.66
C ARG A 15 11.12 -11.83 -5.06
N SER A 16 12.23 -11.53 -5.74
CA SER A 16 12.50 -10.19 -6.26
C SER A 16 11.58 -9.83 -7.44
N GLY A 17 11.25 -10.79 -8.31
CA GLY A 17 10.29 -10.59 -9.41
C GLY A 17 8.87 -10.27 -8.92
N LEU A 18 8.34 -11.06 -7.98
CA LEU A 18 7.01 -10.81 -7.41
C LEU A 18 6.97 -9.49 -6.62
N GLY A 19 8.01 -9.20 -5.83
CA GLY A 19 8.11 -7.95 -5.08
C GLY A 19 8.13 -6.72 -5.99
N ALA A 20 8.86 -6.78 -7.12
CA ALA A 20 8.86 -5.73 -8.11
C ALA A 20 7.50 -5.55 -8.78
N TRP A 21 6.81 -6.65 -9.10
CA TRP A 21 5.46 -6.60 -9.68
C TRP A 21 4.43 -5.98 -8.72
N VAL A 22 4.40 -6.43 -7.45
CA VAL A 22 3.51 -5.86 -6.41
C VAL A 22 3.78 -4.37 -6.24
N ARG A 23 5.05 -3.94 -6.23
CA ARG A 23 5.40 -2.52 -6.17
C ARG A 23 4.84 -1.76 -7.37
N HIS A 24 5.06 -2.26 -8.59
CA HIS A 24 4.64 -1.57 -9.82
C HIS A 24 3.13 -1.43 -9.93
N VAL A 25 2.38 -2.51 -9.67
CA VAL A 25 0.92 -2.51 -9.70
C VAL A 25 0.36 -1.67 -8.55
N GLY A 26 0.95 -1.79 -7.35
CA GLY A 26 0.56 -1.01 -6.18
C GLY A 26 0.68 0.49 -6.40
N VAL A 27 1.80 0.98 -6.93
CA VAL A 27 2.00 2.41 -7.23
C VAL A 27 0.95 2.91 -8.21
N LYS A 28 0.70 2.18 -9.31
CA LYS A 28 -0.32 2.58 -10.29
C LYS A 28 -1.72 2.70 -9.71
N TYR A 29 -2.09 1.78 -8.81
CA TYR A 29 -3.40 1.80 -8.17
C TYR A 29 -3.54 2.98 -7.19
N LEU A 30 -2.47 3.30 -6.46
CA LEU A 30 -2.43 4.46 -5.57
C LEU A 30 -2.52 5.77 -6.34
N THR A 31 -1.84 5.92 -7.47
CA THR A 31 -1.85 7.16 -8.26
C THR A 31 -3.15 7.40 -9.05
N GLY A 32 -4.10 6.47 -9.01
CA GLY A 32 -5.46 6.70 -9.54
C GLY A 32 -6.14 7.85 -8.79
N ALA A 33 -6.70 8.81 -9.51
CA ALA A 33 -7.39 9.95 -8.91
C ALA A 33 -8.86 9.59 -8.61
N TYR A 34 -9.22 9.57 -7.32
CA TYR A 34 -10.60 9.57 -6.86
C TYR A 34 -10.91 10.90 -6.14
N SER A 35 -12.21 11.25 -6.02
CA SER A 35 -12.62 12.40 -5.19
C SER A 35 -12.29 12.15 -3.71
N ARG A 36 -11.89 13.18 -2.96
CA ARG A 36 -11.53 13.07 -1.53
C ARG A 36 -12.63 12.45 -0.66
N ASP A 37 -13.89 12.78 -0.92
CA ASP A 37 -15.03 12.18 -0.19
C ASP A 37 -15.16 10.68 -0.51
N ARG A 38 -14.78 10.26 -1.73
CA ARG A 38 -14.76 8.84 -2.11
C ARG A 38 -13.65 8.09 -1.38
N GLU A 39 -12.52 8.73 -1.08
CA GLU A 39 -11.39 8.10 -0.37
C GLU A 39 -11.74 7.77 1.09
N LEU A 40 -12.41 8.66 1.82
CA LEU A 40 -12.82 8.37 3.20
C LEU A 40 -13.90 7.27 3.27
N GLY A 41 -14.85 7.28 2.33
CA GLY A 41 -15.81 6.18 2.19
C GLY A 41 -15.14 4.86 1.82
N ALA A 42 -14.11 4.89 0.97
CA ALA A 42 -13.33 3.72 0.60
C ALA A 42 -12.50 3.17 1.78
N ASP A 43 -11.93 4.05 2.62
CA ASP A 43 -11.20 3.65 3.83
C ASP A 43 -12.11 2.91 4.83
N GLU A 44 -13.33 3.42 5.02
CA GLU A 44 -14.32 2.77 5.89
C GLU A 44 -14.79 1.43 5.32
N LEU A 45 -15.19 1.39 4.05
CA LEU A 45 -15.62 0.16 3.39
C LEU A 45 -14.50 -0.89 3.36
N GLY A 46 -13.27 -0.47 3.05
CA GLY A 46 -12.10 -1.33 3.03
C GLY A 46 -11.79 -1.93 4.41
N ALA A 47 -11.90 -1.13 5.47
CA ALA A 47 -11.73 -1.63 6.85
C ALA A 47 -12.77 -2.70 7.19
N ARG A 48 -14.04 -2.46 6.85
CA ARG A 48 -15.14 -3.41 7.06
C ARG A 48 -14.94 -4.71 6.27
N LEU A 49 -14.51 -4.62 5.02
CA LEU A 49 -14.21 -5.79 4.19
C LEU A 49 -13.02 -6.59 4.73
N ALA A 50 -11.97 -5.92 5.18
CA ALA A 50 -10.80 -6.58 5.75
C ALA A 50 -11.14 -7.34 7.04
N ASP A 51 -11.98 -6.76 7.89
CA ASP A 51 -12.48 -7.41 9.10
C ASP A 51 -13.41 -8.58 8.76
N ALA A 52 -14.36 -8.40 7.85
CA ALA A 52 -15.29 -9.45 7.40
C ALA A 52 -14.55 -10.68 6.83
N ALA A 53 -13.43 -10.44 6.15
CA ALA A 53 -12.60 -11.48 5.56
C ALA A 53 -11.62 -12.12 6.56
N GLY A 54 -11.59 -11.68 7.82
CA GLY A 54 -10.69 -12.21 8.86
C GLY A 54 -9.23 -11.75 8.76
N TYR A 55 -8.93 -10.76 7.91
CA TYR A 55 -7.57 -10.19 7.81
C TYR A 55 -7.31 -9.12 8.87
N GLY A 56 -8.35 -8.40 9.28
CA GLY A 56 -8.26 -7.26 10.19
C GLY A 56 -7.79 -5.97 9.50
N ARG A 57 -8.35 -4.83 9.92
CA ARG A 57 -8.05 -3.50 9.38
C ARG A 57 -6.63 -2.94 9.64
N ASP A 58 -5.84 -3.58 10.52
CA ASP A 58 -4.50 -3.10 10.89
C ASP A 58 -3.49 -3.09 9.73
N GLY A 59 -3.71 -3.95 8.73
CA GLY A 59 -2.93 -3.93 7.49
C GLY A 59 -3.05 -2.60 6.75
N ALA A 60 -4.25 -2.03 6.69
CA ALA A 60 -4.48 -0.73 6.07
C ALA A 60 -3.82 0.40 6.87
N VAL A 61 -3.90 0.36 8.19
CA VAL A 61 -3.20 1.33 9.07
C VAL A 61 -1.69 1.27 8.85
N SER A 62 -1.11 0.07 8.80
CA SER A 62 0.32 -0.14 8.59
C SER A 62 0.80 0.38 7.24
N LEU A 63 -0.01 0.17 6.18
CA LEU A 63 0.27 0.70 4.85
C LEU A 63 0.30 2.24 4.87
N LEU A 64 -0.72 2.88 5.45
CA LEU A 64 -0.82 4.34 5.49
C LEU A 64 0.32 4.98 6.31
N GLN A 65 0.73 4.34 7.42
CA GLN A 65 1.89 4.78 8.21
C GLN A 65 3.19 4.66 7.41
N ARG A 66 3.35 3.61 6.61
CA ARG A 66 4.52 3.43 5.77
C ARG A 66 4.59 4.47 4.66
N LEU A 67 3.46 4.81 4.04
CA LEU A 67 3.38 5.89 3.07
C LEU A 67 3.74 7.25 3.69
N ASP A 68 3.27 7.53 4.91
CA ASP A 68 3.63 8.76 5.61
C ASP A 68 5.13 8.85 5.90
N ARG A 69 5.74 7.73 6.32
CA ARG A 69 7.20 7.66 6.53
C ARG A 69 7.97 7.92 5.24
N LEU A 70 7.58 7.28 4.14
CA LEU A 70 8.23 7.49 2.84
C LEU A 70 8.14 8.94 2.37
N ARG A 71 7.02 9.61 2.66
CA ARG A 71 6.85 11.05 2.40
C ARG A 71 7.82 11.87 3.26
N ALA A 72 7.89 11.58 4.56
CA ALA A 72 8.77 12.28 5.50
C ALA A 72 10.26 12.11 5.17
N GLU A 73 10.63 10.94 4.63
CA GLU A 73 11.99 10.63 4.15
C GLU A 73 12.32 11.26 2.79
N GLY A 74 11.38 12.00 2.17
CA GLY A 74 11.58 12.61 0.85
C GLY A 74 11.62 11.61 -0.31
N MET A 75 11.14 10.38 -0.10
CA MET A 75 11.18 9.29 -1.08
C MET A 75 10.00 9.31 -2.06
N ALA A 76 9.09 10.29 -1.93
CA ALA A 76 7.87 10.36 -2.73
C ALA A 76 8.14 10.33 -4.24
N GLU A 77 9.03 11.18 -4.75
CA GLU A 77 9.30 11.26 -6.19
C GLU A 77 10.12 10.08 -6.70
N ALA A 78 11.12 9.64 -5.95
CA ALA A 78 11.93 8.48 -6.29
C ALA A 78 11.09 7.19 -6.43
N LEU A 79 9.94 7.14 -5.75
CA LEU A 79 9.01 6.01 -5.78
C LEU A 79 7.79 6.24 -6.68
N GLY A 80 7.67 7.39 -7.34
CA GLY A 80 6.52 7.73 -8.20
C GLY A 80 5.23 7.98 -7.41
N LEU A 81 5.33 8.37 -6.14
CA LEU A 81 4.21 8.63 -5.24
C LEU A 81 3.84 10.12 -5.14
N GLY A 82 4.55 11.02 -5.82
CA GLY A 82 4.28 12.46 -5.80
C GLY A 82 2.82 12.79 -6.15
N GLN A 83 2.30 12.19 -7.23
CA GLN A 83 0.90 12.37 -7.64
C GLN A 83 -0.08 11.84 -6.59
N TYR A 84 0.21 10.70 -5.97
CA TYR A 84 -0.63 10.15 -4.91
C TYR A 84 -0.78 11.13 -3.74
N PHE A 85 0.33 11.69 -3.24
CA PHE A 85 0.28 12.64 -2.12
C PHE A 85 -0.36 13.98 -2.51
N ALA A 86 -0.35 14.35 -3.79
CA ALA A 86 -1.01 15.55 -4.28
C ALA A 86 -2.54 15.38 -4.42
N SER A 87 -3.02 14.19 -4.80
CA SER A 87 -4.44 13.95 -5.08
C SER A 87 -5.23 13.39 -3.90
N HIS A 88 -4.60 12.69 -2.96
CA HIS A 88 -5.27 12.03 -1.84
C HIS A 88 -5.26 12.86 -0.55
N PRO A 89 -6.22 12.63 0.38
CA PRO A 89 -6.17 13.22 1.72
C PRO A 89 -4.91 12.81 2.49
N PRO A 90 -4.48 13.61 3.49
CA PRO A 90 -3.37 13.23 4.38
C PRO A 90 -3.59 11.86 5.02
N THR A 91 -2.55 11.03 5.05
CA THR A 91 -2.58 9.66 5.62
C THR A 91 -3.10 9.62 7.05
N GLY A 92 -2.81 10.63 7.87
CA GLY A 92 -3.32 10.73 9.24
C GLY A 92 -4.85 10.85 9.33
N GLU A 93 -5.49 11.50 8.34
CA GLU A 93 -6.96 11.57 8.26
C GLU A 93 -7.56 10.22 7.88
N ARG A 94 -6.97 9.58 6.88
CA ARG A 94 -7.33 8.23 6.43
C ARG A 94 -7.21 7.19 7.54
N ILE A 95 -6.11 7.22 8.31
CA ILE A 95 -5.91 6.33 9.47
C ILE A 95 -7.03 6.52 10.50
N ARG A 96 -7.45 7.76 10.77
CA ARG A 96 -8.56 8.01 11.69
C ARG A 96 -9.86 7.41 11.16
N GLN A 97 -10.11 7.48 9.85
CA GLN A 97 -11.31 6.90 9.25
C GLN A 97 -11.33 5.37 9.34
N VAL A 98 -10.23 4.70 8.96
CA VAL A 98 -10.06 3.24 9.10
C VAL A 98 -10.30 2.79 10.53
N LYS A 99 -9.74 3.50 11.52
CA LYS A 99 -9.90 3.17 12.94
C LYS A 99 -11.32 3.38 13.46
N LYS A 100 -12.07 4.34 12.91
CA LYS A 100 -13.45 4.65 13.32
C LYS A 100 -14.51 3.78 12.65
N ALA A 101 -14.14 3.04 11.59
CA ALA A 101 -15.09 2.21 10.86
C ALA A 101 -15.84 1.25 11.81
N PRO A 102 -17.18 1.14 11.72
CA PRO A 102 -17.92 0.21 12.55
C PRO A 102 -17.51 -1.24 12.23
N PRO A 103 -17.53 -2.15 13.21
CA PRO A 103 -17.38 -3.58 12.93
C PRO A 103 -18.52 -4.08 12.05
N VAL A 104 -18.26 -5.19 11.36
CA VAL A 104 -19.22 -5.95 10.54
C VAL A 104 -19.92 -7.01 11.37
#